data_AF-Q4VMH7-F1
#
_entry.id   AF-Q4VMH7-F1
#
_cell.length_a   1.000
_cell.length_b   1.000
_cell.length_c   1.000
_cell.angle_alpha   90.00
_cell.angle_beta   90.00
_cell.angle_gamma   90.00
#
_symmetry.space_group_name_H-M   'P 1'
#
loop_
_entity.id
_entity.type
_entity.pdbx_description
1 polymer ?
#
loop_
_entity_poly.entity_id
_entity_poly.type
_entity_poly.pdbx_seq_one_letter_code
_entity_poly.pdbx_strand_id
1 'polypeptide(L)'
;MTRGKSAGVRSIHTSEASQRLHAGDLTYAYLVGLFEGDGYFSITKKGKYLTYELGIELSIKDVQLIYKIKDILGIGIVSFRKRNEVEMVALRIRDKNHLKNFILPIFDKYPMFSNKQYDYLRFKDALLSGIIYSEDLPEYVRSNEPINSIESIINTSYFSAWLVGFIEAEGCFSVYKLNKDDDYLVASFDVAQRDGYILISAIRKYLSFTTSIYLDKTNCSNLKVTSVRSVENIIKFLQNAPVKLLGNKKLQYLLWLKQLRKISRYSEKIKIPSNY
;
A
#
# COMPACT_ATOMS: atom_id res chain seq x y z
N MET A 1 -42.50 -28.56 35.69
CA MET A 1 -41.53 -28.00 36.66
C MET A 1 -40.26 -28.81 36.49
N THR A 2 -39.04 -28.33 36.25
CA THR A 2 -38.43 -27.01 36.40
C THR A 2 -37.13 -26.99 35.58
N ARG A 3 -36.87 -25.82 35.00
CA ARG A 3 -35.67 -25.30 34.31
C ARG A 3 -34.29 -25.83 34.77
N GLY A 4 -33.44 -26.17 33.79
CA GLY A 4 -32.25 -25.40 33.37
C GLY A 4 -30.99 -25.38 34.26
N LYS A 5 -29.82 -25.64 33.65
CA LYS A 5 -28.80 -24.62 33.31
C LYS A 5 -27.60 -25.23 32.56
N SER A 6 -27.20 -24.53 31.50
CA SER A 6 -25.92 -24.65 30.79
C SER A 6 -24.88 -23.76 31.47
N ALA A 7 -23.63 -24.23 31.53
CA ALA A 7 -22.44 -23.47 31.93
C ALA A 7 -21.30 -23.87 30.98
N GLY A 8 -20.49 -22.99 30.42
CA GLY A 8 -20.50 -21.54 30.38
C GLY A 8 -19.77 -21.09 29.11
N VAL A 9 -20.28 -20.04 28.46
CA VAL A 9 -19.58 -19.38 27.36
C VAL A 9 -18.50 -18.50 28.00
N ARG A 10 -17.22 -18.84 27.79
CA ARG A 10 -16.11 -17.90 28.04
C ARG A 10 -16.34 -16.70 27.12
N SER A 11 -16.68 -15.56 27.71
CA SER A 11 -16.70 -14.27 27.04
C SER A 11 -15.27 -13.97 26.57
N ILE A 12 -15.00 -14.16 25.28
CA ILE A 12 -13.81 -13.61 24.65
C ILE A 12 -13.98 -12.09 24.72
N HIS A 13 -13.09 -11.44 25.47
CA HIS A 13 -13.02 -10.00 25.63
C HIS A 13 -12.95 -9.31 24.26
N THR A 14 -14.08 -8.83 23.78
CA THR A 14 -14.21 -7.97 22.60
C THR A 14 -13.79 -6.52 22.89
N SER A 15 -13.53 -6.18 24.16
CA SER A 15 -13.22 -4.81 24.58
C SER A 15 -11.77 -4.38 24.35
N GLU A 16 -10.79 -5.30 24.34
CA GLU A 16 -9.38 -4.91 24.16
C GLU A 16 -9.06 -4.55 22.70
N ALA A 17 -9.71 -5.20 21.73
CA ALA A 17 -9.44 -4.96 20.32
C ALA A 17 -10.04 -3.62 19.84
N SER A 18 -11.19 -3.20 20.39
CA SER A 18 -11.78 -1.88 20.11
C SER A 18 -11.02 -0.73 20.79
N GLN A 19 -10.33 -0.99 21.91
CA GLN A 19 -9.50 -0.02 22.61
C GLN A 19 -8.14 0.25 21.92
N ARG A 20 -7.69 -0.57 20.97
CA ARG A 20 -6.41 -0.36 20.25
C ARG A 20 -6.49 0.58 19.04
N LEU A 21 -7.68 1.01 18.63
CA LEU A 21 -7.86 2.08 17.63
C LEU A 21 -7.62 3.46 18.28
N HIS A 22 -6.46 3.64 18.90
CA HIS A 22 -6.03 4.96 19.34
C HIS A 22 -5.86 5.87 18.11
N ALA A 23 -6.45 7.06 18.21
CA ALA A 23 -6.17 8.15 17.30
C ALA A 23 -4.66 8.49 17.35
N GLY A 24 -3.88 8.01 16.38
CA GLY A 24 -2.47 8.44 16.26
C GLY A 24 -1.54 7.54 15.45
N ASP A 25 -1.91 6.30 15.12
CA ASP A 25 -0.95 5.42 14.45
C ASP A 25 -0.92 5.59 12.93
N LEU A 26 0.04 6.38 12.44
CA LEU A 26 0.33 6.58 11.01
C LEU A 26 0.78 5.27 10.31
N THR A 27 1.06 4.21 11.05
CA THR A 27 1.26 2.86 10.48
C THR A 27 0.04 2.39 9.72
N TYR A 28 -1.18 2.74 10.15
CA TYR A 28 -2.39 2.40 9.40
C TYR A 28 -2.51 3.18 8.09
N ALA A 29 -2.05 4.43 8.04
CA ALA A 29 -1.96 5.18 6.78
C ALA A 29 -0.94 4.54 5.83
N TYR A 30 0.19 4.05 6.36
CA TYR A 30 1.14 3.23 5.60
C TYR A 30 0.47 1.95 5.05
N LEU A 31 -0.30 1.23 5.85
CA LEU A 31 -1.02 0.05 5.38
C LEU A 31 -2.00 0.39 4.25
N VAL A 32 -2.75 1.49 4.36
CA VAL A 32 -3.62 1.94 3.27
C VAL A 32 -2.84 2.18 1.99
N GLY A 33 -1.70 2.88 2.04
CA GLY A 33 -0.85 3.10 0.86
C GLY A 33 -0.33 1.81 0.24
N LEU A 34 0.06 0.84 1.08
CA LEU A 34 0.50 -0.48 0.62
C LEU A 34 -0.63 -1.28 -0.04
N PHE A 35 -1.82 -1.33 0.56
CA PHE A 35 -2.98 -1.99 -0.03
C PHE A 35 -3.50 -1.25 -1.28
N GLU A 36 -3.29 0.06 -1.35
CA GLU A 36 -3.68 0.85 -2.52
C GLU A 36 -2.82 0.52 -3.75
N GLY A 37 -1.53 0.27 -3.58
CA GLY A 37 -0.67 -0.30 -4.63
C GLY A 37 -1.04 -1.75 -4.93
N ASP A 38 -0.54 -2.68 -4.09
CA ASP A 38 -0.58 -4.12 -4.37
C ASP A 38 -1.80 -4.89 -3.83
N GLY A 39 -2.62 -4.24 -2.99
CA GLY A 39 -3.81 -4.86 -2.40
C GLY A 39 -5.05 -4.82 -3.28
N TYR A 40 -6.19 -5.25 -2.74
CA TYR A 40 -7.49 -5.15 -3.41
C TYR A 40 -8.66 -5.26 -2.43
N PHE A 41 -9.76 -4.56 -2.75
CA PHE A 41 -11.09 -4.84 -2.23
C PHE A 41 -11.89 -5.59 -3.29
N SER A 42 -12.59 -6.65 -2.90
CA SER A 42 -13.39 -7.42 -3.84
C SER A 42 -14.66 -7.98 -3.21
N ILE A 43 -15.72 -7.99 -4.02
CA ILE A 43 -16.96 -8.73 -3.76
C ILE A 43 -17.10 -9.75 -4.89
N THR A 44 -16.96 -11.02 -4.57
CA THR A 44 -16.95 -12.11 -5.57
C THR A 44 -18.14 -13.04 -5.39
N LYS A 45 -18.70 -13.52 -6.52
CA LYS A 45 -19.81 -14.48 -6.51
C LYS A 45 -19.30 -15.86 -6.08
N LYS A 46 -19.99 -16.48 -5.13
CA LYS A 46 -19.77 -17.86 -4.65
C LYS A 46 -21.10 -18.61 -4.68
N GLY A 47 -21.47 -19.10 -5.86
CA GLY A 47 -22.83 -19.59 -6.11
C GLY A 47 -23.84 -18.45 -5.94
N LYS A 48 -24.89 -18.68 -5.14
CA LYS A 48 -25.91 -17.66 -4.83
C LYS A 48 -25.43 -16.57 -3.85
N TYR A 49 -24.31 -16.78 -3.17
CA TYR A 49 -23.81 -15.89 -2.11
C TYR A 49 -22.62 -15.05 -2.58
N LEU A 50 -22.24 -14.08 -1.75
CA LEU A 50 -21.09 -13.21 -1.96
C LEU A 50 -19.95 -13.47 -0.96
N THR A 51 -18.71 -13.40 -1.44
CA THR A 51 -17.51 -13.32 -0.59
C THR A 51 -16.96 -11.90 -0.65
N TYR A 52 -16.88 -11.26 0.51
CA TYR A 52 -16.21 -9.98 0.71
C TYR A 52 -14.77 -10.27 1.10
N GLU A 53 -13.80 -9.68 0.41
CA GLU A 53 -12.38 -9.88 0.69
C GLU A 53 -11.60 -8.57 0.54
N LEU A 54 -10.89 -8.19 1.60
CA LEU A 54 -9.68 -7.37 1.48
C LEU A 54 -8.50 -8.35 1.38
N GLY A 55 -7.66 -8.18 0.37
CA GLY A 55 -6.50 -9.04 0.16
C GLY A 55 -5.28 -8.29 -0.34
N ILE A 56 -4.12 -8.90 -0.16
CA ILE A 56 -2.85 -8.53 -0.77
C ILE A 56 -2.07 -9.82 -1.05
N GLU A 57 -1.55 -9.97 -2.27
CA GLU A 57 -0.80 -11.14 -2.74
C GLU A 57 0.54 -10.68 -3.29
N LEU A 58 1.64 -11.08 -2.64
CA LEU A 58 3.00 -10.65 -2.94
C LEU A 58 3.90 -11.84 -3.28
N SER A 59 5.07 -11.56 -3.85
CA SER A 59 6.12 -12.57 -4.01
C SER A 59 6.55 -13.15 -2.66
N ILE A 60 7.00 -14.41 -2.64
CA ILE A 60 7.55 -15.05 -1.43
C ILE A 60 8.67 -14.23 -0.76
N LYS A 61 9.38 -13.38 -1.51
CA LYS A 61 10.38 -12.43 -0.99
C LYS A 61 9.82 -11.50 0.10
N ASP A 62 8.52 -11.26 0.09
CA ASP A 62 7.80 -10.39 1.03
C ASP A 62 6.98 -11.16 2.08
N VAL A 63 7.28 -12.44 2.32
CA VAL A 63 6.61 -13.24 3.36
C VAL A 63 6.67 -12.59 4.75
N GLN A 64 7.81 -11.99 5.10
CA GLN A 64 7.95 -11.27 6.36
C GLN A 64 7.06 -10.03 6.42
N LEU A 65 6.87 -9.32 5.30
CA LEU A 65 5.96 -8.18 5.23
C LEU A 65 4.52 -8.62 5.46
N ILE A 66 4.08 -9.71 4.84
CA ILE A 66 2.74 -10.28 5.06
C ILE A 66 2.50 -10.61 6.54
N TYR A 67 3.46 -11.25 7.22
CA TYR A 67 3.31 -11.54 8.65
C TYR A 67 3.30 -10.28 9.52
N LYS A 68 4.10 -9.25 9.19
CA LYS A 68 4.05 -7.95 9.87
C LYS A 68 2.71 -7.26 9.71
N ILE A 69 2.14 -7.25 8.50
CA ILE A 69 0.79 -6.68 8.25
C ILE A 69 -0.25 -7.41 9.10
N LYS A 70 -0.19 -8.75 9.13
CA LYS A 70 -1.09 -9.57 9.94
C LYS A 70 -0.95 -9.27 11.44
N ASP A 71 0.26 -9.08 11.93
CA ASP A 71 0.54 -8.75 13.34
C ASP A 71 -0.03 -7.38 13.71
N ILE A 72 0.22 -6.36 12.87
CA ILE A 72 -0.31 -5.00 13.06
C ILE A 72 -1.85 -5.01 13.06
N LEU A 73 -2.48 -5.70 12.10
CA LEU A 73 -3.95 -5.76 12.01
C LEU A 73 -4.58 -6.67 13.06
N GLY A 74 -3.86 -7.67 13.57
CA GLY A 74 -4.36 -8.72 14.47
C GLY A 74 -5.33 -9.72 13.81
N ILE A 75 -5.62 -9.59 12.51
CA ILE A 75 -6.64 -10.36 11.79
C ILE A 75 -6.13 -10.87 10.43
N GLY A 76 -6.94 -11.70 9.77
CA GLY A 76 -6.66 -12.23 8.43
C GLY A 76 -5.96 -13.59 8.43
N ILE A 77 -5.95 -14.22 7.27
CA ILE A 77 -5.40 -15.57 7.06
C ILE A 77 -4.27 -15.47 6.05
N VAL A 78 -3.09 -15.99 6.41
CA VAL A 78 -1.94 -16.14 5.50
C VAL A 78 -2.08 -17.44 4.73
N SER A 79 -1.83 -17.38 3.43
CA SER A 79 -1.87 -18.54 2.55
C SER A 79 -0.72 -18.47 1.56
N PHE A 80 -0.22 -19.63 1.14
CA PHE A 80 0.85 -19.75 0.17
C PHE A 80 0.29 -20.33 -1.12
N ARG A 81 0.81 -19.87 -2.25
CA ARG A 81 0.44 -20.34 -3.57
C ARG A 81 1.69 -20.54 -4.40
N LYS A 82 1.80 -21.71 -5.03
CA LYS A 82 2.84 -21.98 -6.01
C LYS A 82 2.20 -22.16 -7.39
N ARG A 83 2.68 -21.42 -8.37
CA ARG A 83 2.33 -21.57 -9.79
C ARG A 83 3.64 -21.66 -10.57
N ASN A 84 3.93 -22.82 -11.13
CA ASN A 84 5.21 -23.12 -11.77
C ASN A 84 6.37 -22.84 -10.78
N GLU A 85 7.37 -22.08 -11.20
CA GLU A 85 8.53 -21.68 -10.39
C GLU A 85 8.27 -20.44 -9.52
N VAL A 86 7.08 -19.84 -9.61
CA VAL A 86 6.73 -18.63 -8.85
C VAL A 86 5.96 -19.00 -7.59
N GLU A 87 6.53 -18.64 -6.44
CA GLU A 87 5.90 -18.74 -5.13
C GLU A 87 5.39 -17.37 -4.66
N MET A 88 4.13 -17.34 -4.28
CA MET A 88 3.40 -16.17 -3.81
C MET A 88 2.85 -16.43 -2.41
N VAL A 89 2.70 -15.36 -1.65
CA VAL A 89 2.13 -15.36 -0.31
C VAL A 89 1.02 -14.31 -0.27
N ALA A 90 -0.10 -14.64 0.36
CA ALA A 90 -1.26 -13.76 0.42
C ALA A 90 -1.83 -13.66 1.82
N LEU A 91 -2.19 -12.44 2.23
CA LEU A 91 -3.03 -12.17 3.39
C LEU A 91 -4.45 -11.88 2.91
N ARG A 92 -5.44 -12.60 3.46
CA ARG A 92 -6.86 -12.43 3.11
C ARG A 92 -7.72 -12.21 4.34
N ILE A 93 -8.57 -11.19 4.30
CA ILE A 93 -9.52 -10.85 5.36
C ILE A 93 -10.92 -10.98 4.77
N ARG A 94 -11.64 -12.02 5.19
CA ARG A 94 -12.98 -12.39 4.68
C ARG A 94 -14.07 -12.42 5.73
N ASP A 95 -13.70 -12.42 7.01
CA ASP A 95 -14.66 -12.38 8.10
C ASP A 95 -15.37 -11.01 8.09
N LYS A 96 -16.70 -11.01 7.97
CA LYS A 96 -17.48 -9.78 7.85
C LYS A 96 -17.41 -8.92 9.11
N ASN A 97 -17.29 -9.51 10.30
CA ASN A 97 -17.14 -8.76 11.55
C ASN A 97 -15.75 -8.12 11.61
N HIS A 98 -14.70 -8.84 11.20
CA HIS A 98 -13.37 -8.26 11.12
C HIS A 98 -13.29 -7.12 10.11
N LEU A 99 -13.91 -7.29 8.93
CA LEU A 99 -14.01 -6.24 7.93
C LEU A 99 -14.73 -5.00 8.50
N LYS A 100 -15.89 -5.17 9.13
CA LYS A 100 -16.69 -4.07 9.69
C LYS A 100 -16.01 -3.36 10.86
N ASN A 101 -15.43 -4.11 11.78
CA ASN A 101 -14.97 -3.58 13.07
C ASN A 101 -13.51 -3.09 13.04
N PHE A 102 -12.70 -3.53 12.08
CA PHE A 102 -11.29 -3.16 11.99
C PHE A 102 -10.92 -2.52 10.65
N ILE A 103 -11.32 -3.13 9.52
CA ILE A 103 -10.90 -2.64 8.20
C ILE A 103 -11.64 -1.37 7.79
N LEU A 104 -12.98 -1.34 7.89
CA LEU A 104 -13.73 -0.14 7.52
C LEU A 104 -13.26 1.10 8.30
N PRO A 105 -13.08 1.07 9.65
CA PRO A 105 -12.57 2.22 10.39
C PRO A 105 -11.19 2.72 9.94
N ILE A 106 -10.28 1.82 9.55
CA ILE A 106 -8.94 2.21 9.07
C ILE A 106 -9.04 3.00 7.76
N PHE A 107 -9.77 2.48 6.77
CA PHE A 107 -9.90 3.11 5.46
C PHE A 107 -10.86 4.31 5.47
N ASP A 108 -11.76 4.42 6.46
CA ASP A 108 -12.54 5.63 6.70
C ASP A 108 -11.69 6.76 7.28
N LYS A 109 -10.77 6.42 8.18
CA LYS A 109 -9.87 7.39 8.81
C LYS A 109 -8.75 7.83 7.87
N TYR A 110 -8.24 6.91 7.06
CA TYR A 110 -7.20 7.16 6.07
C TYR A 110 -7.70 6.72 4.68
N PRO A 111 -8.53 7.55 4.00
CA PRO A 111 -8.98 7.26 2.64
C PRO A 111 -7.83 7.03 1.64
N MET A 112 -8.10 6.21 0.62
CA MET A 112 -7.21 6.06 -0.53
C MET A 112 -7.25 7.30 -1.42
N PHE A 113 -6.16 7.58 -2.14
CA PHE A 113 -6.04 8.82 -2.93
C PHE A 113 -6.42 8.66 -4.40
N SER A 114 -6.20 7.48 -4.98
CA SER A 114 -6.56 7.14 -6.36
C SER A 114 -8.02 6.74 -6.51
N ASN A 115 -8.45 6.50 -7.74
CA ASN A 115 -9.80 6.01 -8.04
C ASN A 115 -10.07 4.61 -7.45
N LYS A 116 -9.07 3.90 -6.92
CA LYS A 116 -9.29 2.67 -6.12
C LYS A 116 -10.12 2.95 -4.86
N GLN A 117 -10.23 4.20 -4.42
CA GLN A 117 -11.18 4.63 -3.39
C GLN A 117 -12.63 4.29 -3.75
N TYR A 118 -13.03 4.34 -5.03
CA TYR A 118 -14.39 3.93 -5.44
C TYR A 118 -14.65 2.45 -5.17
N ASP A 119 -13.63 1.58 -5.27
CA ASP A 119 -13.77 0.15 -4.96
C ASP A 119 -14.03 -0.05 -3.47
N TYR A 120 -13.33 0.71 -2.62
CA TYR A 120 -13.58 0.71 -1.19
C TYR A 120 -14.99 1.22 -0.85
N LEU A 121 -15.43 2.33 -1.46
CA LEU A 121 -16.77 2.88 -1.22
C LEU A 121 -17.86 1.88 -1.61
N ARG A 122 -17.75 1.25 -2.78
CA ARG A 122 -18.65 0.18 -3.22
C ARG A 122 -18.61 -1.02 -2.27
N PHE A 123 -17.42 -1.43 -1.84
CA PHE A 123 -17.23 -2.53 -0.90
C PHE A 123 -17.88 -2.26 0.46
N LYS A 124 -17.64 -1.07 1.01
CA LYS A 124 -18.18 -0.59 2.28
C LYS A 124 -19.70 -0.54 2.24
N ASP A 125 -20.26 0.10 1.23
CA ASP A 125 -21.70 0.28 1.08
C ASP A 125 -22.43 -1.08 1.04
N ALA A 126 -22.01 -1.98 0.13
CA ALA A 126 -22.62 -3.30 0.02
C ALA A 126 -22.49 -4.13 1.33
N LEU A 127 -21.34 -4.04 2.02
CA LEU A 127 -21.11 -4.76 3.27
C LEU A 127 -21.97 -4.24 4.43
N LEU A 128 -22.14 -2.91 4.53
CA LEU A 128 -22.96 -2.27 5.57
C LEU A 128 -24.46 -2.44 5.30
N SER A 129 -24.88 -2.34 4.04
CA SER A 129 -26.25 -2.61 3.58
C SER A 129 -26.65 -4.09 3.69
N GLY A 130 -25.72 -4.97 4.05
CA GLY A 130 -26.02 -6.36 4.35
C GLY A 130 -26.27 -7.22 3.11
N ILE A 131 -25.80 -6.80 1.93
CA ILE A 131 -25.97 -7.55 0.69
C ILE A 131 -25.26 -8.90 0.80
N ILE A 132 -26.03 -9.98 0.72
CA ILE A 132 -25.57 -11.37 0.85
C ILE A 132 -25.72 -12.17 -0.43
N TYR A 133 -26.76 -11.92 -1.22
CA TYR A 133 -27.05 -12.67 -2.44
C TYR A 133 -26.45 -11.98 -3.65
N SER A 134 -26.02 -12.79 -4.62
CA SER A 134 -25.36 -12.28 -5.82
C SER A 134 -26.29 -11.52 -6.78
N GLU A 135 -27.60 -11.77 -6.68
CA GLU A 135 -28.63 -11.08 -7.48
C GLU A 135 -28.91 -9.66 -6.98
N ASP A 136 -28.70 -9.42 -5.69
CA ASP A 136 -28.90 -8.11 -5.05
C ASP A 136 -27.68 -7.18 -5.22
N LEU A 137 -26.55 -7.68 -5.74
CA LEU A 137 -25.32 -6.90 -5.89
C LEU A 137 -25.38 -6.05 -7.18
N PRO A 138 -25.35 -4.71 -7.08
CA PRO A 138 -25.36 -3.86 -8.26
C PRO A 138 -24.10 -4.06 -9.11
N GLU A 139 -24.27 -3.86 -10.42
CA GLU A 139 -23.15 -3.74 -11.35
C GLU A 139 -22.25 -2.58 -10.94
N TYR A 140 -20.95 -2.75 -11.18
CA TYR A 140 -19.95 -1.77 -10.81
C TYR A 140 -18.82 -1.78 -11.80
N VAL A 141 -18.48 -0.58 -12.27
CA VAL A 141 -17.26 -0.28 -12.99
C VAL A 141 -16.62 0.89 -12.24
N ARG A 142 -15.31 0.79 -11.97
CA ARG A 142 -14.60 1.88 -11.30
C ARG A 142 -14.69 3.14 -12.15
N SER A 143 -15.05 4.25 -11.52
CA SER A 143 -15.09 5.54 -12.19
C SER A 143 -13.68 5.98 -12.62
N ASN A 144 -13.59 6.57 -13.81
CA ASN A 144 -12.36 7.22 -14.28
C ASN A 144 -12.26 8.68 -13.81
N GLU A 145 -13.34 9.24 -13.26
CA GLU A 145 -13.33 10.59 -12.69
C GLU A 145 -12.40 10.66 -11.48
N PRO A 146 -11.47 11.61 -11.43
CA PRO A 146 -10.59 11.77 -10.29
C PRO A 146 -11.36 12.14 -9.02
N ILE A 147 -11.21 11.33 -7.97
CA ILE A 147 -11.83 11.61 -6.67
C ILE A 147 -11.09 12.71 -5.88
N ASN A 148 -9.85 12.98 -6.23
CA ASN A 148 -8.98 13.95 -5.56
C ASN A 148 -8.29 14.89 -6.56
N SER A 149 -7.82 16.03 -6.05
CA SER A 149 -6.94 16.95 -6.77
C SER A 149 -5.49 16.83 -6.27
N ILE A 150 -4.54 17.38 -7.02
CA ILE A 150 -3.14 17.43 -6.59
C ILE A 150 -3.01 18.14 -5.22
N GLU A 151 -3.68 19.29 -5.05
CA GLU A 151 -3.59 20.07 -3.81
C GLU A 151 -4.24 19.35 -2.62
N SER A 152 -5.38 18.68 -2.81
CA SER A 152 -6.03 17.95 -1.71
C SER A 152 -5.16 16.79 -1.23
N ILE A 153 -4.48 16.09 -2.14
CA ILE A 153 -3.56 14.99 -1.78
C ILE A 153 -2.38 15.52 -0.96
N ILE A 154 -1.63 16.51 -1.47
CA ILE A 154 -0.39 16.95 -0.81
C ILE A 154 -0.62 17.65 0.55
N ASN A 155 -1.81 18.24 0.75
CA ASN A 155 -2.18 18.90 1.99
C ASN A 155 -2.79 17.94 3.03
N THR A 156 -2.99 16.68 2.68
CA THR A 156 -3.54 15.68 3.61
C THR A 156 -2.49 15.28 4.65
N SER A 157 -2.84 15.38 5.93
CA SER A 157 -1.92 15.23 7.07
C SER A 157 -1.20 13.88 7.15
N TYR A 158 -1.84 12.81 6.66
CA TYR A 158 -1.27 11.45 6.65
C TYR A 158 -0.60 11.09 5.31
N PHE A 159 -0.54 12.00 4.34
CA PHE A 159 -0.01 11.71 3.00
C PHE A 159 1.43 11.20 3.04
N SER A 160 2.28 11.75 3.91
CA SER A 160 3.67 11.31 4.05
C SER A 160 3.79 9.86 4.54
N ALA A 161 2.93 9.43 5.45
CA ALA A 161 2.91 8.05 5.94
C ALA A 161 2.33 7.09 4.90
N TRP A 162 1.24 7.48 4.25
CA TRP A 162 0.64 6.76 3.13
C TRP A 162 1.64 6.56 1.99
N LEU A 163 2.42 7.60 1.65
CA LEU A 163 3.38 7.56 0.55
C LEU A 163 4.50 6.56 0.80
N VAL A 164 4.93 6.34 2.05
CA VAL A 164 5.91 5.28 2.36
C VAL A 164 5.31 3.89 2.07
N GLY A 165 4.04 3.68 2.39
CA GLY A 165 3.32 2.43 2.07
C GLY A 165 3.16 2.22 0.58
N PHE A 166 2.80 3.28 -0.13
CA PHE A 166 2.68 3.26 -1.58
C PHE A 166 4.04 3.00 -2.27
N ILE A 167 5.14 3.54 -1.74
CA ILE A 167 6.50 3.26 -2.22
C ILE A 167 6.91 1.80 -1.94
N GLU A 168 6.47 1.19 -0.83
CA GLU A 168 6.72 -0.22 -0.55
C GLU A 168 6.13 -1.12 -1.65
N ALA A 169 4.96 -0.78 -2.19
CA ALA A 169 4.38 -1.46 -3.35
C ALA A 169 5.06 -1.02 -4.66
N GLU A 170 4.80 0.22 -5.09
CA GLU A 170 4.97 0.69 -6.46
C GLU A 170 6.32 1.40 -6.72
N GLY A 171 7.06 1.76 -5.66
CA GLY A 171 8.34 2.45 -5.79
C GLY A 171 9.45 1.53 -6.26
N CYS A 172 10.45 2.01 -6.99
CA CYS A 172 11.60 1.20 -7.38
C CYS A 172 12.91 1.96 -7.16
N PHE A 173 13.86 1.33 -6.48
CA PHE A 173 15.22 1.85 -6.33
C PHE A 173 16.18 1.02 -7.18
N SER A 174 16.87 1.65 -8.13
CA SER A 174 17.77 0.93 -9.03
C SER A 174 19.10 1.66 -9.25
N VAL A 175 20.13 0.88 -9.55
CA VAL A 175 21.41 1.36 -10.07
C VAL A 175 21.73 0.52 -11.30
N TYR A 176 22.11 1.16 -12.39
CA TYR A 176 22.42 0.50 -13.66
C TYR A 176 23.49 1.27 -14.44
N LYS A 177 24.19 0.58 -15.33
CA LYS A 177 25.11 1.21 -16.28
C LYS A 177 24.33 1.99 -17.34
N LEU A 178 24.77 3.20 -17.67
CA LEU A 178 24.13 4.00 -18.72
C LEU A 178 24.30 3.34 -20.10
N ASN A 179 25.51 2.87 -20.39
CA ASN A 179 25.87 2.13 -21.59
C ASN A 179 26.51 0.79 -21.19
N LYS A 180 26.36 -0.25 -22.01
CA LYS A 180 26.92 -1.58 -21.69
C LYS A 180 28.45 -1.55 -21.55
N ASP A 181 29.10 -0.75 -22.37
CA ASP A 181 30.56 -0.68 -22.50
C ASP A 181 31.21 0.37 -21.57
N ASP A 182 30.39 1.09 -20.80
CA ASP A 182 30.85 2.12 -19.85
C ASP A 182 30.64 1.64 -18.41
N ASP A 183 31.51 2.07 -17.51
CA ASP A 183 31.37 1.85 -16.06
C ASP A 183 30.57 2.98 -15.39
N TYR A 184 30.09 3.97 -16.15
CA TYR A 184 29.23 5.02 -15.65
C TYR A 184 27.88 4.48 -15.14
N LEU A 185 27.70 4.56 -13.83
CA LEU A 185 26.49 4.14 -13.13
C LEU A 185 25.50 5.30 -12.93
N VAL A 186 24.22 5.01 -13.13
CA VAL A 186 23.09 5.89 -12.87
C VAL A 186 22.23 5.27 -11.78
N ALA A 187 21.86 6.06 -10.79
CA ALA A 187 20.86 5.67 -9.80
C ALA A 187 19.50 6.28 -10.16
N SER A 188 18.44 5.49 -10.10
CA SER A 188 17.07 5.98 -10.28
C SER A 188 16.16 5.65 -9.10
N PHE A 189 15.19 6.53 -8.92
CA PHE A 189 13.93 6.22 -8.24
C PHE A 189 12.79 6.33 -9.26
N ASP A 190 11.91 5.34 -9.25
CA ASP A 190 10.76 5.24 -10.14
C ASP A 190 9.49 4.98 -9.33
N VAL A 191 8.35 5.52 -9.75
CA VAL A 191 7.02 5.16 -9.24
C VAL A 191 6.02 5.27 -10.38
N ALA A 192 5.08 4.33 -10.45
CA ALA A 192 4.10 4.29 -11.52
C ALA A 192 2.72 3.90 -11.00
N GLN A 193 1.68 4.31 -11.73
CA GLN A 193 0.30 3.91 -11.45
C GLN A 193 -0.54 3.99 -12.72
N ARG A 194 -1.31 2.94 -13.01
CA ARG A 194 -2.29 2.94 -14.09
C ARG A 194 -3.46 3.87 -13.77
N ASP A 195 -3.86 4.68 -14.75
CA ASP A 195 -4.90 5.72 -14.60
C ASP A 195 -4.60 6.69 -13.44
N GLY A 196 -3.30 6.88 -13.12
CA GLY A 196 -2.84 7.52 -11.89
C GLY A 196 -2.26 8.92 -12.05
N TYR A 197 -2.52 9.63 -13.14
CA TYR A 197 -1.82 10.88 -13.48
C TYR A 197 -1.85 11.92 -12.36
N ILE A 198 -3.01 12.13 -11.72
CA ILE A 198 -3.15 13.10 -10.62
C ILE A 198 -2.35 12.66 -9.39
N LEU A 199 -2.39 11.38 -9.03
CA LEU A 199 -1.64 10.84 -7.89
C LEU A 199 -0.13 10.96 -8.12
N ILE A 200 0.35 10.54 -9.30
CA ILE A 200 1.77 10.63 -9.67
C ILE A 200 2.22 12.10 -9.77
N SER A 201 1.35 13.00 -10.23
CA SER A 201 1.60 14.45 -10.24
C SER A 201 1.70 15.03 -8.82
N ALA A 202 0.87 14.56 -7.89
CA ALA A 202 0.96 14.95 -6.49
C ALA A 202 2.28 14.48 -5.86
N ILE A 203 2.69 13.23 -6.10
CA ILE A 203 3.98 12.70 -5.63
C ILE A 203 5.14 13.51 -6.24
N ARG A 204 5.10 13.78 -7.54
CA ARG A 204 6.09 14.63 -8.24
C ARG A 204 6.22 16.00 -7.58
N LYS A 205 5.09 16.68 -7.33
CA LYS A 205 5.07 18.02 -6.71
C LYS A 205 5.58 17.95 -5.27
N TYR A 206 5.09 17.01 -4.47
CA TYR A 206 5.44 16.86 -3.06
C TYR A 206 6.94 16.58 -2.86
N LEU A 207 7.54 15.71 -3.67
CA LEU A 207 8.97 15.39 -3.61
C LEU A 207 9.86 16.40 -4.37
N SER A 208 9.26 17.49 -4.88
CA SER A 208 9.97 18.53 -5.64
C SER A 208 10.75 17.99 -6.84
N PHE A 209 10.14 17.06 -7.58
CA PHE A 209 10.70 16.53 -8.82
C PHE A 209 10.28 17.39 -10.02
N THR A 210 11.22 17.61 -10.93
CA THR A 210 11.01 18.43 -12.14
C THR A 210 10.83 17.61 -13.41
N THR A 211 11.24 16.34 -13.41
CA THR A 211 11.11 15.41 -14.55
C THR A 211 9.65 15.30 -15.00
N SER A 212 9.41 15.26 -16.30
CA SER A 212 8.08 15.02 -16.84
C SER A 212 7.59 13.62 -16.46
N ILE A 213 6.27 13.48 -16.35
CA ILE A 213 5.61 12.18 -16.18
C ILE A 213 5.44 11.59 -17.56
N TYR A 214 5.91 10.36 -17.76
CA TYR A 214 5.72 9.62 -19.01
C TYR A 214 4.42 8.83 -18.93
N LEU A 215 3.54 9.00 -19.92
CA LEU A 215 2.33 8.21 -20.06
C LEU A 215 2.58 7.12 -21.12
N ASP A 216 2.44 5.86 -20.74
CA ASP A 216 2.63 4.75 -21.68
C ASP A 216 1.36 4.41 -22.46
N LYS A 217 1.48 3.44 -23.38
CA LYS A 217 0.37 2.98 -24.25
C LYS A 217 -0.79 2.33 -23.49
N THR A 218 -0.59 1.96 -22.22
CA THR A 218 -1.61 1.34 -21.35
C THR A 218 -2.24 2.33 -20.37
N ASN A 219 -1.99 3.63 -20.56
CA ASN A 219 -2.40 4.71 -19.66
C ASN A 219 -1.75 4.62 -18.27
N CYS A 220 -0.55 4.04 -18.19
CA CYS A 220 0.25 4.04 -16.98
C CYS A 220 1.09 5.31 -16.88
N SER A 221 0.88 6.08 -15.81
CA SER A 221 1.66 7.27 -15.50
C SER A 221 2.94 6.87 -14.77
N ASN A 222 4.09 7.11 -15.40
CA ASN A 222 5.41 6.71 -14.93
C ASN A 222 6.25 7.94 -14.59
N LEU A 223 6.74 8.00 -13.35
CA LEU A 223 7.64 9.05 -12.87
C LEU A 223 8.99 8.45 -12.53
N LYS A 224 10.02 8.79 -13.33
CA LYS A 224 11.40 8.36 -13.14
C LYS A 224 12.30 9.56 -12.88
N VAL A 225 13.12 9.48 -11.85
CA VAL A 225 14.14 10.49 -11.53
C VAL A 225 15.53 9.88 -11.41
N THR A 226 16.53 10.57 -11.94
CA THR A 226 17.95 10.14 -11.89
C THR A 226 18.90 11.27 -11.46
N SER A 227 18.40 12.51 -11.36
CA SER A 227 19.21 13.67 -11.00
C SER A 227 19.67 13.58 -9.54
N VAL A 228 20.86 14.13 -9.24
CA VAL A 228 21.40 14.15 -7.86
C VAL A 228 20.42 14.80 -6.89
N ARG A 229 19.82 15.93 -7.27
CA ARG A 229 18.81 16.64 -6.45
C ARG A 229 17.58 15.76 -6.17
N SER A 230 17.06 15.09 -7.19
CA SER A 230 15.88 14.23 -7.02
C SER A 230 16.19 13.00 -6.17
N VAL A 231 17.36 12.38 -6.36
CA VAL A 231 17.86 11.28 -5.52
C VAL A 231 18.03 11.74 -4.06
N GLU A 232 18.57 12.92 -3.83
CA GLU A 232 18.68 13.50 -2.49
C GLU A 232 17.30 13.73 -1.86
N ASN A 233 16.34 14.26 -2.62
CA ASN A 233 14.99 14.53 -2.14
C ASN A 233 14.27 13.25 -1.67
N ILE A 234 14.34 12.15 -2.43
CA ILE A 234 13.71 10.88 -2.01
C ILE A 234 14.38 10.30 -0.77
N ILE A 235 15.71 10.43 -0.64
CA ILE A 235 16.44 10.01 0.56
C ILE A 235 16.01 10.83 1.77
N LYS A 236 15.96 12.17 1.64
CA LYS A 236 15.50 13.07 2.71
C LYS A 236 14.06 12.76 3.13
N PHE A 237 13.18 12.51 2.16
CA PHE A 237 11.80 12.13 2.44
C PHE A 237 11.74 10.85 3.28
N LEU A 238 12.34 9.74 2.82
CA LEU A 238 12.27 8.46 3.53
C LEU A 238 12.96 8.52 4.91
N GLN A 239 14.04 9.30 5.03
CA GLN A 239 14.74 9.48 6.31
C GLN A 239 13.84 10.17 7.35
N ASN A 240 13.08 11.18 6.94
CA ASN A 240 12.28 12.02 7.82
C ASN A 240 10.80 11.60 7.90
N ALA A 241 10.37 10.65 7.07
CA ALA A 241 9.01 10.14 7.07
C ALA A 241 8.66 9.52 8.44
N PRO A 242 7.40 9.66 8.89
CA PRO A 242 6.95 9.24 10.22
C PRO A 242 6.90 7.71 10.40
N VAL A 243 7.02 6.96 9.31
CA VAL A 243 7.01 5.50 9.25
C VAL A 243 8.11 5.04 8.29
N LYS A 244 8.49 3.76 8.35
CA LYS A 244 9.58 3.19 7.55
C LYS A 244 9.08 2.07 6.65
N LEU A 245 9.83 1.80 5.58
CA LEU A 245 9.66 0.59 4.78
C LEU A 245 9.87 -0.64 5.68
N LEU A 246 9.09 -1.69 5.49
CA LEU A 246 9.04 -2.87 6.35
C LEU A 246 9.41 -4.16 5.62
N GLY A 247 9.28 -4.22 4.30
CA GLY A 247 9.45 -5.42 3.48
C GLY A 247 10.73 -5.46 2.67
N ASN A 248 10.69 -6.17 1.54
CA ASN A 248 11.79 -6.28 0.60
C ASN A 248 12.17 -4.92 -0.01
N LYS A 249 11.26 -3.93 -0.06
CA LYS A 249 11.63 -2.58 -0.50
C LYS A 249 12.61 -1.91 0.46
N LYS A 250 12.52 -2.18 1.78
CA LYS A 250 13.53 -1.73 2.75
C LYS A 250 14.92 -2.26 2.37
N LEU A 251 15.03 -3.55 2.05
CA LEU A 251 16.28 -4.16 1.63
C LEU A 251 16.80 -3.55 0.32
N GLN A 252 15.91 -3.37 -0.67
CA GLN A 252 16.26 -2.72 -1.94
C GLN A 252 16.80 -1.30 -1.71
N TYR A 253 16.13 -0.51 -0.88
CA TYR A 253 16.54 0.85 -0.52
C TYR A 253 17.90 0.88 0.19
N LEU A 254 18.13 -0.01 1.17
CA LEU A 254 19.42 -0.10 1.88
C LEU A 254 20.57 -0.48 0.94
N LEU A 255 20.35 -1.42 0.03
CA LEU A 255 21.33 -1.80 -0.99
C LEU A 255 21.57 -0.65 -1.98
N TRP A 256 20.53 0.11 -2.32
CA TRP A 256 20.64 1.30 -3.15
C TRP A 256 21.49 2.38 -2.48
N LEU A 257 21.25 2.69 -1.20
CA LEU A 257 22.10 3.61 -0.43
C LEU A 257 23.56 3.13 -0.37
N LYS A 258 23.80 1.82 -0.18
CA LYS A 258 25.15 1.23 -0.19
C LYS A 258 25.86 1.44 -1.52
N GLN A 259 25.16 1.34 -2.64
CA GLN A 259 25.73 1.57 -3.98
C GLN A 259 25.97 3.06 -4.23
N LEU A 260 25.04 3.94 -3.84
CA LEU A 260 25.20 5.39 -3.99
C LEU A 260 26.48 5.93 -3.32
N ARG A 261 26.90 5.35 -2.19
CA ARG A 261 28.16 5.72 -1.51
C ARG A 261 29.42 5.48 -2.37
N LYS A 262 29.33 4.62 -3.39
CA LYS A 262 30.43 4.28 -4.29
C LYS A 262 30.44 5.08 -5.60
N ILE A 263 29.41 5.91 -5.84
CA ILE A 263 29.26 6.66 -7.09
C ILE A 263 29.51 8.14 -6.78
N SER A 264 30.69 8.66 -7.16
CA SER A 264 31.20 10.01 -6.83
C SER A 264 30.16 11.12 -7.03
N ARG A 265 29.48 11.11 -8.19
CA ARG A 265 28.41 12.07 -8.53
C ARG A 265 27.34 12.23 -7.45
N TYR A 266 27.01 11.16 -6.73
CA TYR A 266 26.03 11.17 -5.65
C TYR A 266 26.70 11.30 -4.27
N SER A 267 27.76 10.52 -4.00
CA SER A 267 28.40 10.48 -2.68
C SER A 267 29.08 11.79 -2.27
N GLU A 268 29.58 12.58 -3.23
CA GLU A 268 30.21 13.88 -2.96
C GLU A 268 29.18 14.99 -2.65
N LYS A 269 27.92 14.81 -3.07
CA LYS A 269 26.88 15.86 -3.00
C LYS A 269 25.78 15.55 -1.98
N ILE A 270 25.55 14.27 -1.68
CA ILE A 270 24.48 13.82 -0.81
C ILE A 270 25.09 13.29 0.49
N LYS A 271 24.63 13.80 1.63
CA LYS A 271 24.92 13.18 2.94
C LYS A 271 24.08 11.91 3.10
N ILE A 272 24.53 10.82 2.49
CA ILE A 272 23.81 9.53 2.48
C ILE A 272 23.74 8.98 3.92
N PRO A 273 22.53 8.74 4.48
CA PRO A 273 22.37 8.29 5.85
C PRO A 273 22.97 6.89 6.05
N SER A 274 23.54 6.63 7.23
CA SER A 274 24.09 5.31 7.58
C SER A 274 23.06 4.40 8.27
N ASN A 275 22.03 4.98 8.89
CA ASN A 275 20.98 4.27 9.62
C ASN A 275 19.61 4.59 9.02
N TYR A 276 18.76 3.57 8.88
CA TYR A 276 17.40 3.65 8.36
C TYR A 276 16.40 2.72 9.07
#